data_AF-A0A5D1ZWN5-F1
#
_entry.id   AF-A0A5D1ZWN5-F1
#
_cell.length_a   1.000
_cell.length_b   1.000
_cell.length_c   1.000
_cell.angle_alpha   90.00
_cell.angle_beta   90.00
_cell.angle_gamma   90.00
#
_symmetry.space_group_name_H-M   'P 1'
#
loop_
_entity.id
_entity.type
_entity.pdbx_description
1 polymer ?
#
loop_
_entity_poly.entity_id
_entity_poly.type
_entity_poly.pdbx_seq_one_letter_code
_entity_poly.pdbx_strand_id
1 'polypeptide(L)' 'MDEVLASVAKTVKNIVVIYLIDITEVLDINMMYELYDPSVVIFFFRNKHIMIDLGTDNNNKIN' A
#
# COMPACT_ATOMS: atom_id res chain seq x y z
N MET A 1 -3.27 5.40 9.42
CA MET A 1 -3.47 4.22 8.54
C MET A 1 -3.12 2.94 9.28
N ASP A 2 -2.01 2.91 10.00
CA ASP A 2 -1.46 1.71 10.66
C ASP A 2 -2.42 1.05 11.66
N GLU A 3 -3.09 1.83 12.51
CA GLU A 3 -4.08 1.29 13.46
C GLU A 3 -5.26 0.60 12.75
N VAL A 4 -5.71 1.17 11.63
CA VAL A 4 -6.79 0.60 10.81
C VAL A 4 -6.33 -0.71 10.21
N LEU A 5 -5.14 -0.74 9.58
CA LEU A 5 -4.57 -1.96 9.01
C LEU A 5 -4.35 -3.05 10.05
N ALA A 6 -3.85 -2.70 11.24
CA ALA A 6 -3.68 -3.64 12.35
C ALA A 6 -5.01 -4.24 12.82
N SER A 7 -6.08 -3.43 12.87
CA SER A 7 -7.41 -3.89 13.28
C SER A 7 -8.01 -4.90 12.29
N VAL A 8 -7.81 -4.71 10.98
CA VAL A 8 -8.34 -5.60 9.94
C VAL A 8 -7.44 -6.78 9.62
N ALA A 9 -6.14 -6.71 9.94
CA ALA A 9 -5.15 -7.74 9.63
C ALA A 9 -5.59 -9.14 10.07
N LYS A 10 -6.19 -9.26 11.27
CA LYS A 10 -6.67 -10.54 11.81
C LYS A 10 -7.85 -11.11 11.02
N THR A 11 -8.72 -10.25 10.50
CA THR A 11 -9.92 -10.62 9.75
C THR A 11 -9.57 -11.05 8.34
N VAL A 12 -8.62 -10.37 7.68
CA VAL A 12 -8.26 -10.61 6.28
C VAL A 12 -7.11 -11.60 6.07
N LYS A 13 -6.53 -12.16 7.15
CA LYS A 13 -5.33 -13.01 7.13
C LYS A 13 -5.36 -14.21 6.16
N ASN A 14 -6.55 -14.72 5.83
CA ASN A 14 -6.69 -15.88 4.95
C ASN A 14 -6.61 -15.50 3.46
N ILE A 15 -6.72 -14.21 3.14
CA ILE A 15 -6.86 -13.70 1.76
C ILE A 15 -5.74 -12.68 1.45
N VAL A 16 -5.29 -11.92 2.46
CA VAL A 16 -4.34 -10.82 2.29
C VAL A 16 -3.24 -10.92 3.35
N VAL A 17 -2.01 -10.56 2.94
CA VAL A 17 -0.85 -10.35 3.82
C VAL A 17 -0.48 -8.88 3.76
N ILE A 18 -0.27 -8.24 4.91
CA ILE A 18 0.07 -6.83 5.04
C ILE A 18 1.55 -6.73 5.44
N TYR A 19 2.31 -5.92 4.70
CA TYR A 19 3.69 -5.59 5.01
C TYR A 19 3.81 -4.10 5.28
N LEU A 20 4.70 -3.75 6.21
CA LEU A 20 5.02 -2.37 6.57
C LEU A 20 6.44 -2.10 6.06
N ILE A 21 6.60 -1.01 5.30
CA ILE A 21 7.87 -0.63 4.70
C ILE A 21 8.15 0.81 5.11
N ASP A 22 9.35 1.05 5.65
CA ASP A 22 9.83 2.39 5.94
C ASP A 22 10.46 2.99 4.69
N ILE A 23 9.83 4.05 4.16
CA ILE A 23 10.28 4.78 2.97
C ILE A 23 11.57 5.59 3.20
N THR A 24 11.98 5.79 4.45
CA THR A 24 13.23 6.46 4.80
C THR A 24 14.41 5.51 4.81
N GLU A 25 14.18 4.22 5.09
CA GLU A 25 15.19 3.17 5.05
C GLU A 25 15.35 2.55 3.65
N VAL A 26 14.24 2.38 2.93
CA VAL A 26 14.23 1.77 1.60
C VAL A 26 13.87 2.81 0.53
N LEU A 27 14.88 3.56 0.09
CA LEU A 27 14.70 4.68 -0.86
C LEU A 27 14.41 4.24 -2.30
N ASP A 28 14.84 3.04 -2.69
CA ASP A 28 14.79 2.56 -4.09
C ASP A 28 13.37 2.51 -4.67
N ILE A 29 12.38 2.24 -3.82
CA ILE A 29 10.96 2.15 -4.22
C ILE A 29 10.30 3.53 -4.35
N ASN A 30 10.86 4.58 -3.74
CA ASN A 30 10.23 5.90 -3.71
C ASN A 30 10.17 6.53 -5.11
N MET A 31 11.25 6.40 -5.89
CA MET A 31 11.28 6.87 -7.28
C MET A 31 10.39 6.05 -8.20
N MET A 32 10.37 4.72 -8.02
CA MET A 32 9.63 3.82 -8.92
C MET A 32 8.10 3.99 -8.78
N TYR A 33 7.62 4.27 -7.57
CA TYR A 33 6.19 4.41 -7.26
C TYR A 33 5.76 5.83 -6.95
N GLU A 34 6.63 6.82 -7.17
CA GLU A 34 6.34 8.25 -6.92
C GLU A 34 5.82 8.50 -5.50
N LEU A 35 6.50 7.96 -4.49
CA LEU A 35 6.10 8.07 -3.08
C LEU A 35 6.56 9.41 -2.50
N TYR A 36 5.66 10.41 -2.54
CA TYR A 36 5.89 11.74 -1.94
C TYR A 36 5.10 11.95 -0.65
N ASP A 37 4.04 11.17 -0.46
CA ASP A 37 3.17 11.24 0.70
C ASP A 37 3.73 10.42 1.87
N PRO A 38 3.49 10.83 3.13
CA PRO A 38 4.03 10.18 4.31
C PRO A 38 3.45 8.78 4.56
N SER A 39 2.27 8.47 4.00
CA SER A 39 1.66 7.14 4.08
C SER A 39 1.03 6.79 2.74
N VAL A 40 1.38 5.63 2.20
CA VAL A 40 0.86 5.15 0.93
C VAL A 40 0.57 3.65 1.03
N VAL A 41 -0.61 3.22 0.59
CA VAL A 41 -0.98 1.79 0.51
C VAL A 41 -1.07 1.35 -0.95
N ILE A 42 -0.35 0.27 -1.27
CA ILE A 42 -0.28 -0.31 -2.62
C ILE A 42 -0.68 -1.79 -2.55
N PHE A 43 -1.47 -2.26 -3.51
CA PHE A 43 -1.92 -3.65 -3.59
C PHE A 43 -1.19 -4.43 -4.68
N PHE A 44 -0.79 -5.65 -4.34
CA PHE A 44 -0.16 -6.59 -5.27
C PHE A 44 -0.85 -7.94 -5.23
N PHE A 45 -1.05 -8.55 -6.40
CA PHE A 45 -1.52 -9.94 -6.51
C PHE A 45 -0.75 -10.65 -7.62
N ARG A 46 -0.12 -11.78 -7.27
CA ARG A 46 0.70 -12.59 -8.20
C ARG A 46 1.74 -11.74 -8.97
N ASN A 47 2.49 -10.93 -8.24
CA ASN A 47 3.51 -10.01 -8.77
C ASN A 47 2.99 -8.92 -9.73
N LYS A 48 1.67 -8.66 -9.74
CA LYS A 48 1.07 -7.56 -10.48
C LYS A 48 0.56 -6.51 -9.52
N HIS A 49 0.89 -5.26 -9.79
CA HIS A 49 0.29 -4.10 -9.15
C HIS A 49 -1.19 -4.00 -9.53
N ILE A 50 -2.05 -3.78 -8.54
CA ILE A 50 -3.49 -3.68 -8.72
C ILE A 50 -3.88 -2.21 -8.60
N MET A 51 -4.56 -1.70 -9.63
CA MET A 51 -5.17 -0.38 -9.59
C MET A 51 -6.54 -0.45 -8.91
N ILE A 52 -6.85 0.53 -8.09
CA ILE A 52 -8.12 0.65 -7.37
C ILE A 52 -8.73 2.00 -7.68
N ASP A 53 -9.93 2.01 -8.22
CA ASP A 53 -10.69 3.24 -8.42
C ASP A 53 -11.36 3.66 -7.10
N LEU A 54 -10.93 4.81 -6.58
CA LEU A 54 -11.47 5.45 -5.38
C LEU A 54 -12.11 6.80 -5.67
N GLY A 55 -12.24 7.19 -6.96
CA GLY A 55 -12.74 8.51 -7.35
C GLY A 55 -11.80 9.68 -7.01
N THR A 56 -10.52 9.41 -6.74
CA THR A 56 -9.49 10.40 -6.35
C THR A 56 -8.54 10.76 -7.48
N ASP A 57 -8.89 10.42 -8.73
CA ASP A 57 -8.04 10.52 -9.95
C ASP A 57 -6.69 9.78 -9.90
N ASN A 58 -6.32 9.18 -8.75
CA ASN A 58 -5.14 8.35 -8.56
C ASN A 58 -5.53 6.91 -8.22
N ASN A 59 -5.48 6.04 -9.22
CA ASN A 59 -5.86 4.64 -9.06
C ASN A 59 -4.70 3.73 -8.65
N ASN A 60 -3.48 4.25 -8.56
CA ASN A 60 -2.29 3.43 -8.32
C ASN A 60 -2.06 3.13 -6.83
N LYS A 61 -2.59 3.97 -5.95
CA LYS A 61 -2.29 3.94 -4.51
C LYS A 61 -3.36 4.67 -3.71
N ILE A 62 -3.47 4.28 -2.44
CA ILE A 62 -4.29 4.97 -1.44
C ILE A 62 -3.38 5.85 -0.61
N ASN A 63 -3.66 7.16 -0.59
CA ASN A 63 -2.98 8.15 0.23
C ASN A 63 -3.72 8.37 1.55
#